data_AF-A0A2N0YWD4-F1
#
_entry.id   AF-A0A2N0YWD4-F1
#
_cell.length_a   1.000
_cell.length_b   1.000
_cell.length_c   1.000
_cell.angle_alpha   90.00
_cell.angle_beta   90.00
_cell.angle_gamma   90.00
#
_symmetry.space_group_name_H-M   'P 1'
#
loop_
_entity.id
_entity.type
_entity.pdbx_description
1 polymer ?
#
loop_
_entity_poly.entity_id
_entity_poly.type
_entity_poly.pdbx_seq_one_letter_code
_entity_poly.pdbx_strand_id
1 'polypeptide(L)'
;MKTRFEKWYENYDFPGDAKTLFEESVLCYKISAYRASFIMSYLGIQTVLRERLLNSHNKPNNIPQNMWEKKLEELKDDNAWDNTVG
;
A
#
# COMPACT_ATOMS: atom_id res chain seq x y z
N MET A 1 -18.42 -8.40 -15.27
CA MET A 1 -17.33 -7.95 -16.16
C MET A 1 -16.22 -7.38 -15.29
N LYS A 2 -14.97 -7.84 -15.45
CA LYS A 2 -13.84 -7.35 -14.63
C LYS A 2 -13.35 -5.98 -15.12
N THR A 3 -13.13 -5.06 -14.19
CA THR A 3 -12.50 -3.76 -14.44
C THR A 3 -11.03 -3.91 -14.83
N ARG A 4 -10.42 -2.83 -15.36
CA ARG A 4 -8.98 -2.80 -15.63
C ARG A 4 -8.16 -2.95 -14.34
N PHE A 5 -8.67 -2.43 -13.23
CA PHE A 5 -8.02 -2.51 -11.92
C PHE A 5 -8.02 -3.96 -11.39
N GLU A 6 -9.14 -4.67 -11.49
CA GLU A 6 -9.21 -6.12 -11.19
C GLU A 6 -8.18 -6.93 -11.97
N LYS A 7 -8.14 -6.72 -13.28
CA LYS A 7 -7.15 -7.41 -14.13
C LYS A 7 -5.72 -7.05 -13.77
N TRP A 8 -5.48 -5.80 -13.35
CA TRP A 8 -4.16 -5.36 -12.95
C TRP A 8 -3.73 -6.07 -11.67
N TYR A 9 -4.52 -6.03 -10.60
CA TYR A 9 -4.06 -6.61 -9.33
C TYR A 9 -4.09 -8.15 -9.30
N GLU A 10 -4.86 -8.81 -10.17
CA GLU A 10 -4.84 -10.27 -10.29
C GLU A 10 -3.56 -10.81 -10.93
N ASN A 11 -2.83 -9.97 -11.68
CA ASN A 11 -1.60 -10.36 -12.39
C ASN A 11 -0.32 -10.21 -11.56
N TYR A 12 -0.41 -9.65 -10.35
CA TYR A 12 0.74 -9.47 -9.47
C TYR A 12 0.50 -10.16 -8.14
N ASP A 13 1.58 -10.66 -7.55
CA ASP A 13 1.59 -11.10 -6.17
C ASP A 13 1.90 -9.89 -5.29
N PHE A 14 0.97 -9.51 -4.42
CA PHE A 14 1.12 -8.36 -3.53
C PHE A 14 1.45 -8.82 -2.12
N PRO A 15 2.39 -8.14 -1.44
CA PRO A 15 2.73 -8.45 -0.06
C PRO A 15 1.61 -8.00 0.90
N GLY A 16 1.49 -8.71 2.02
CA GLY A 16 0.55 -8.38 3.10
C GLY A 16 -0.92 -8.36 2.67
N ASP A 17 -1.69 -7.45 3.26
CA ASP A 17 -3.14 -7.34 3.04
C ASP A 17 -3.53 -6.48 1.82
N ALA A 18 -2.55 -6.04 1.02
CA ALA A 18 -2.78 -5.16 -0.11
C ALA A 18 -3.77 -5.72 -1.13
N LYS A 19 -3.70 -7.02 -1.42
CA LYS A 19 -4.63 -7.67 -2.35
C LYS A 19 -6.06 -7.65 -1.82
N THR A 20 -6.25 -7.96 -0.54
CA THR A 20 -7.56 -7.92 0.14
C THR A 20 -8.17 -6.52 0.05
N LEU A 21 -7.37 -5.48 0.34
CA LEU A 21 -7.80 -4.09 0.22
C LEU A 21 -8.22 -3.71 -1.21
N PHE A 22 -7.54 -4.23 -2.24
CA PHE A 22 -7.95 -4.04 -3.63
C PHE A 22 -9.24 -4.77 -3.99
N GLU A 23 -9.44 -5.98 -3.48
CA GLU A 23 -10.68 -6.75 -3.66
C GLU A 23 -11.87 -6.03 -3.00
N GLU A 24 -11.70 -5.51 -1.79
CA GLU A 24 -12.70 -4.69 -1.08
C GLU A 24 -12.98 -3.38 -1.81
N SER A 25 -11.94 -2.70 -2.32
CA SER A 25 -12.10 -1.50 -3.13
C SER A 25 -13.01 -1.72 -4.33
N VAL A 26 -12.83 -2.85 -5.03
CA VAL A 26 -13.67 -3.23 -6.17
C VAL A 26 -15.09 -3.58 -5.74
N LEU A 27 -15.26 -4.27 -4.61
CA LEU A 27 -16.57 -4.57 -4.07
C LEU A 27 -17.35 -3.27 -3.79
N CYS A 28 -16.73 -2.32 -3.11
CA CYS A 28 -17.30 -1.00 -2.86
C CYS A 28 -17.62 -0.24 -4.15
N TYR A 29 -16.74 -0.32 -5.15
CA TYR A 29 -16.97 0.30 -6.46
C TYR A 29 -18.24 -0.25 -7.13
N LYS A 30 -18.41 -1.58 -7.13
CA LYS A 30 -19.53 -2.27 -7.77
C LYS A 30 -20.88 -1.92 -7.15
N ILE A 31 -20.91 -1.55 -5.86
CA ILE A 31 -22.11 -1.12 -5.15
C ILE A 31 -22.26 0.41 -5.07
N SER A 32 -21.49 1.18 -5.86
CA SER A 32 -21.48 2.65 -5.86
C SER A 32 -21.04 3.31 -4.54
N ALA A 33 -20.37 2.57 -3.66
CA ALA A 33 -19.75 3.11 -2.45
C ALA A 33 -18.38 3.73 -2.77
N TYR A 34 -18.36 4.76 -3.63
CA TYR A 34 -17.13 5.27 -4.25
C TYR A 34 -16.10 5.81 -3.26
N ARG A 35 -16.53 6.44 -2.16
CA ARG A 35 -15.61 6.94 -1.12
C ARG A 35 -14.89 5.81 -0.40
N ALA A 36 -15.63 4.76 -0.04
CA ALA A 36 -15.05 3.57 0.56
C ALA A 36 -14.11 2.86 -0.43
N SER A 37 -14.54 2.73 -1.69
CA SER A 37 -13.71 2.18 -2.76
C SER A 37 -12.38 2.91 -2.90
N PHE A 38 -12.41 4.24 -2.90
CA PHE A 38 -11.21 5.07 -2.96
C PHE A 38 -10.29 4.84 -1.75
N ILE A 39 -10.82 4.90 -0.53
CA ILE A 39 -10.05 4.71 0.70
C ILE A 39 -9.37 3.33 0.70
N MET A 40 -10.11 2.27 0.37
CA MET A 40 -9.55 0.92 0.31
C MET A 40 -8.45 0.79 -0.75
N SER A 41 -8.63 1.40 -1.93
CA SER A 41 -7.58 1.40 -2.96
C SER A 41 -6.33 2.16 -2.52
N TYR A 42 -6.50 3.25 -1.80
CA TYR A 42 -5.42 4.07 -1.27
C TYR A 42 -4.63 3.31 -0.19
N LEU A 43 -5.33 2.70 0.77
CA LEU A 43 -4.73 1.85 1.80
C LEU A 43 -3.98 0.68 1.17
N GLY A 44 -4.56 0.00 0.18
CA GLY A 44 -3.88 -1.09 -0.52
C GLY A 44 -2.55 -0.65 -1.16
N ILE A 45 -2.53 0.51 -1.82
CA ILE A 45 -1.29 1.06 -2.39
C ILE A 45 -0.27 1.42 -1.30
N GLN A 46 -0.72 2.03 -0.20
CA GLN A 46 0.15 2.35 0.94
C GLN A 46 0.79 1.10 1.53
N THR A 47 0.03 0.02 1.71
CA THR A 47 0.54 -1.28 2.17
C THR A 47 1.61 -1.82 1.22
N VAL A 48 1.37 -1.79 -0.09
CA VAL A 48 2.39 -2.22 -1.09
C VAL A 48 3.67 -1.40 -0.98
N LEU A 49 3.55 -0.08 -0.87
CA LEU A 49 4.72 0.81 -0.77
C LEU A 49 5.52 0.53 0.50
N ARG A 50 4.83 0.44 1.63
CA ARG A 50 5.43 0.14 2.93
C ARG A 50 6.19 -1.18 2.91
N GLU A 51 5.54 -2.25 2.47
CA GLU A 51 6.15 -3.59 2.37
C GLU A 51 7.36 -3.59 1.44
N ARG A 52 7.28 -2.92 0.30
CA ARG A 52 8.42 -2.81 -0.63
C ARG A 52 9.59 -2.03 -0.04
N LEU A 53 9.33 -0.98 0.73
CA LEU A 53 10.37 -0.20 1.40
C LEU A 53 11.05 -1.03 2.49
N LEU A 54 10.27 -1.72 3.33
CA LEU A 54 10.78 -2.58 4.41
C LEU A 54 11.61 -3.76 3.87
N ASN A 55 11.23 -4.31 2.72
CA ASN A 55 11.95 -5.40 2.05
C ASN A 55 12.99 -4.91 1.04
N SER A 56 13.22 -3.60 0.92
CA SER A 56 14.22 -3.07 -0.01
C SER A 56 15.62 -3.31 0.52
N HIS A 57 16.40 -4.11 -0.21
CA HIS A 57 17.82 -4.32 0.09
C HIS A 57 18.70 -3.10 -0.25
N ASN A 58 18.18 -2.16 -1.06
CA ASN A 58 18.95 -1.04 -1.58
C ASN A 58 18.43 0.29 -1.04
N LYS A 59 19.32 1.04 -0.39
CA LYS A 59 19.08 2.44 -0.04
C LYS A 59 19.23 3.33 -1.28
N PRO A 60 18.37 4.33 -1.49
CA PRO A 60 18.57 5.34 -2.53
C PRO A 60 19.90 6.11 -2.37
N ASN A 61 20.57 6.42 -3.48
CA ASN A 61 21.91 7.02 -3.47
C ASN A 61 21.97 8.37 -2.72
N ASN A 62 20.94 9.20 -2.84
CA ASN A 62 20.91 10.56 -2.30
C ASN A 62 20.30 10.66 -0.89
N ILE A 63 20.12 9.53 -0.19
CA ILE A 63 19.61 9.51 1.19
C ILE A 63 20.73 9.05 2.12
N PRO A 64 21.10 9.83 3.15
CA PRO A 64 22.01 9.39 4.21
C PRO A 64 21.54 8.10 4.90
N GLN A 65 22.48 7.20 5.22
CA GLN A 65 22.19 5.88 5.80
C GLN A 65 21.35 5.97 7.08
N ASN A 66 21.72 6.87 7.99
CA ASN A 66 21.01 7.10 9.24
C ASN A 66 19.55 7.56 9.04
N MET A 67 19.28 8.39 8.03
CA MET A 67 17.92 8.81 7.69
C MET A 67 17.11 7.68 7.09
N TRP A 68 17.74 6.84 6.25
CA TRP A 68 17.11 5.66 5.69
C TRP A 68 16.72 4.64 6.77
N GLU A 69 17.65 4.30 7.66
CA GLU A 69 17.41 3.39 8.77
C GLU A 69 16.30 3.91 9.69
N LYS A 70 16.34 5.19 10.07
CA LYS A 70 15.28 5.80 10.86
C LYS A 70 13.92 5.72 10.17
N LYS A 71 13.86 5.96 8.86
CA LYS A 71 12.62 5.83 8.08
C LYS A 71 12.11 4.39 8.06
N LEU A 72 13.00 3.41 7.90
CA LEU A 72 12.62 1.99 7.98
C LEU A 72 12.12 1.60 9.37
N GLU A 73 12.67 2.17 10.44
CA GLU A 73 12.17 1.96 11.81
C GLU A 73 10.79 2.58 12.01
N GLU A 74 10.58 3.82 11.57
CA GLU A 74 9.28 4.50 11.60
C GLU A 74 8.20 3.71 10.82
N LEU A 75 8.58 3.08 9.70
CA LEU A 75 7.69 2.24 8.90
C LEU A 75 7.28 0.92 9.59
N LYS A 76 8.00 0.47 10.62
CA LYS A 76 7.61 -0.73 11.39
C LYS A 76 6.55 -0.43 12.44
N ASP A 77 6.38 0.84 12.83
CA ASP A 77 5.34 1.25 13.75
C ASP A 77 4.06 1.63 12.98
N ASP A 78 3.06 0.74 13.03
CA ASP A 78 1.76 0.94 12.38
C ASP A 78 1.10 2.26 12.81
N ASN A 79 1.24 2.64 14.09
CA ASN A 79 0.65 3.88 14.59
C ASN A 79 1.38 5.11 14.05
N ALA A 80 2.71 5.03 13.88
CA ALA A 80 3.47 6.13 13.29
C ALA A 80 3.14 6.30 11.80
N TRP A 81 2.91 5.19 11.09
CA TRP A 81 2.52 5.20 9.68
C TRP A 81 1.15 5.86 9.47
N ASP A 82 0.13 5.40 10.20
CA ASP A 82 -1.23 5.92 10.06
C ASP A 82 -1.32 7.40 10.46
N ASN A 83 -0.61 7.84 11.50
CA ASN A 83 -0.59 9.24 11.91
C ASN A 83 0.18 10.18 10.97
N THR A 84 1.09 9.65 10.15
CA THR A 84 1.92 10.47 9.23
C THR A 84 1.25 10.65 7.88
N VAL A 85 0.45 9.68 7.44
CA VAL A 85 -0.07 9.62 6.06
C VAL A 85 -1.61 9.57 5.98
N GLY A 86 -2.30 9.34 7.11
CA GLY A 86 -3.76 9.44 7.25
C GLY A 86 -4.23 10.88 7.42
#